data_AF-A0A9D7RIV7-F1
#
_entry.id   AF-A0A9D7RIV7-F1
#
_cell.length_a   1.000
_cell.length_b   1.000
_cell.length_c   1.000
_cell.angle_alpha   90.00
_cell.angle_beta   90.00
_cell.angle_gamma   90.00
#
_symmetry.space_group_name_H-M   'P 1'
#
loop_
_entity.id
_entity.type
_entity.pdbx_description
1 polymer ?
#
loop_
_entity_poly.entity_id
_entity_poly.type
_entity_poly.pdbx_seq_one_letter_code
_entity_poly.pdbx_strand_id
1 'polypeptide(L)'
;MLVENHYKHLHQVQEYANLMFKSPKTLSNLFAKYSEKTPLQVISERIFLRKQAVCCSTPTSRREIGYDLGFGRREVTFLAVFQKNGRKSVGI
;
A
#
# COMPACT_ATOMS: atom_id res chain seq x y z
N MET A 1 7.79 -17.91 0.50
CA MET A 1 8.43 -17.54 -0.79
C MET A 1 9.79 -16.92 -0.51
N LEU A 2 10.78 -17.07 -1.39
CA LEU A 2 12.14 -16.58 -1.12
C LEU A 2 12.22 -15.04 -1.04
N VAL A 3 11.45 -14.35 -1.89
CA VAL A 3 11.28 -12.88 -1.86
C VAL A 3 10.68 -12.40 -0.55
N GLU A 4 9.66 -13.08 -0.02
CA GLU A 4 8.98 -12.75 1.25
C GLU A 4 9.92 -12.67 2.46
N ASN A 5 10.98 -13.46 2.47
CA ASN A 5 11.91 -13.51 3.60
C ASN A 5 13.05 -12.51 3.46
N HIS A 6 13.41 -12.12 2.22
CA HIS A 6 14.63 -11.37 1.95
C HIS A 6 14.42 -9.97 1.37
N TYR A 7 13.19 -9.57 1.01
CA TYR A 7 12.90 -8.26 0.39
C TYR A 7 13.33 -7.05 1.23
N LYS A 8 13.59 -7.23 2.54
CA LYS A 8 14.11 -6.16 3.41
C LYS A 8 15.56 -5.80 3.07
N HIS A 9 16.38 -6.78 2.71
CA HIS A 9 17.83 -6.63 2.51
C HIS A 9 18.25 -6.82 1.04
N LEU A 10 17.53 -7.66 0.30
CA LEU A 10 17.85 -8.00 -1.10
C LEU A 10 16.84 -7.34 -2.04
N HIS A 11 17.31 -6.39 -2.83
CA HIS A 11 16.45 -5.61 -3.75
C HIS A 11 16.81 -5.85 -5.23
N GLN A 12 17.90 -6.56 -5.51
CA GLN A 12 18.37 -6.81 -6.87
C GLN A 12 18.16 -8.26 -7.29
N VAL A 13 17.82 -8.48 -8.56
CA VAL A 13 17.61 -9.82 -9.14
C VAL A 13 18.86 -10.71 -9.01
N GLN A 14 20.06 -10.12 -9.08
CA GLN A 14 21.32 -10.85 -8.93
C GLN A 14 21.46 -11.49 -7.56
N GLU A 15 21.10 -10.79 -6.49
CA GLU A 15 21.15 -11.31 -5.12
C GLU A 15 20.25 -12.53 -4.95
N TYR A 16 19.04 -12.47 -5.51
CA TYR A 16 18.11 -13.61 -5.51
C TYR A 16 18.62 -14.77 -6.39
N ALA A 17 19.27 -14.47 -7.51
CA ALA A 17 19.87 -15.49 -8.36
C ALA A 17 21.03 -16.19 -7.65
N ASN A 18 21.88 -15.44 -6.94
CA ASN A 18 22.99 -15.96 -6.14
C ASN A 18 22.50 -16.90 -5.03
N LEU A 19 21.41 -16.55 -4.33
CA LEU A 19 20.79 -17.42 -3.32
C LEU A 19 20.28 -18.76 -3.89
N MET A 20 19.92 -18.78 -5.17
CA MET A 20 19.47 -19.99 -5.86
C MET A 20 20.60 -20.73 -6.57
N PHE A 21 21.85 -20.26 -6.41
CA PHE A 21 23.02 -20.74 -7.15
C PHE A 21 22.80 -20.73 -8.68
N LYS A 22 22.17 -19.65 -9.18
CA LYS A 22 21.82 -19.47 -10.60
C LYS A 22 22.35 -18.15 -11.11
N SER A 23 22.59 -18.10 -12.43
CA SER A 23 22.85 -16.81 -13.07
C SER A 23 21.57 -15.95 -13.11
N PRO A 24 21.68 -14.61 -13.05
CA PRO A 24 20.53 -13.71 -13.18
C PRO A 24 19.77 -13.95 -14.49
N LYS A 25 20.49 -14.29 -15.57
CA LYS A 25 19.91 -14.60 -16.88
C LYS A 25 19.06 -15.86 -16.85
N THR A 26 19.54 -16.91 -16.17
CA THR A 26 18.76 -18.14 -15.97
C THR A 26 17.49 -17.86 -15.17
N LEU A 27 17.58 -17.03 -14.13
CA LEU A 27 16.42 -16.65 -13.33
C LEU A 27 15.39 -15.85 -14.15
N SER A 28 15.84 -14.88 -14.94
CA SER A 28 14.96 -14.12 -15.85
C SER A 28 14.28 -15.03 -16.89
N ASN A 29 15.04 -15.97 -17.47
CA ASN A 29 14.48 -16.94 -18.43
C ASN A 29 13.46 -17.88 -17.78
N LEU A 30 13.67 -18.25 -16.51
CA LEU A 30 12.74 -19.07 -15.76
C LEU A 30 11.42 -18.32 -15.54
N PHE A 31 11.50 -17.05 -15.12
CA PHE A 31 10.32 -16.20 -14.97
C PHE A 31 9.59 -16.04 -16.30
N ALA A 32 10.29 -15.82 -17.42
CA ALA A 32 9.66 -15.72 -18.74
C ALA A 32 8.89 -16.99 -19.16
N LYS A 33 9.25 -18.17 -18.65
CA LYS A 33 8.58 -19.44 -18.97
C LYS A 33 7.42 -19.79 -18.03
N TYR A 34 7.52 -19.39 -16.76
CA TYR A 34 6.64 -19.87 -15.70
C TYR A 34 5.88 -18.75 -14.97
N SER A 35 6.13 -17.49 -15.30
CA SER A 35 5.55 -16.33 -14.63
C SER A 35 5.19 -15.23 -15.63
N GLU A 36 4.05 -14.58 -15.40
CA GLU A 36 3.64 -13.39 -16.18
C GLU A 36 4.45 -12.15 -15.80
N LYS A 37 4.95 -12.11 -14.57
CA LYS A 37 5.73 -10.99 -14.03
C LYS A 37 7.22 -11.26 -14.14
N THR A 38 8.01 -10.22 -14.34
CA THR A 38 9.49 -10.30 -14.30
C THR A 38 10.00 -10.41 -12.86
N PRO A 39 11.21 -10.96 -12.63
CA PRO A 39 11.78 -11.05 -11.28
C PRO A 39 11.86 -9.69 -10.58
N LEU A 40 12.20 -8.64 -11.33
CA LEU A 40 12.32 -7.28 -10.82
C LEU A 40 10.97 -6.70 -10.38
N GLN A 41 9.90 -6.97 -11.15
CA GLN A 41 8.55 -6.54 -10.80
C GLN A 41 8.08 -7.20 -9.51
N VAL A 42 8.31 -8.51 -9.34
CA VAL A 42 7.91 -9.23 -8.12
C VAL A 42 8.61 -8.66 -6.89
N ILE A 43 9.91 -8.35 -6.98
CA ILE A 43 10.67 -7.73 -5.89
C ILE A 43 10.11 -6.34 -5.58
N SER A 44 9.91 -5.51 -6.61
CA SER A 44 9.43 -4.13 -6.47
C SER A 44 8.02 -4.05 -5.88
N GLU A 45 7.11 -4.90 -6.37
CA GLU A 45 5.73 -5.00 -5.89
C GLU A 45 5.72 -5.41 -4.41
N ARG A 46 6.57 -6.36 -4.00
CA ARG A 46 6.63 -6.75 -2.60
C ARG A 46 7.13 -5.63 -1.70
N ILE A 47 8.16 -4.90 -2.13
CA ILE A 47 8.68 -3.73 -1.40
C ILE A 47 7.59 -2.65 -1.29
N PHE A 48 6.87 -2.38 -2.38
CA PHE A 48 5.79 -1.40 -2.40
C PHE A 48 4.65 -1.78 -1.45
N LEU A 49 4.18 -3.04 -1.49
CA LEU A 49 3.15 -3.54 -0.58
C LEU A 49 3.57 -3.39 0.88
N ARG A 50 4.83 -3.68 1.22
CA ARG A 50 5.32 -3.46 2.59
C ARG A 50 5.32 -1.98 2.95
N LYS A 51 5.78 -1.09 2.06
CA LYS A 51 5.79 0.36 2.32
C LYS A 51 4.38 0.88 2.56
N GLN A 52 3.42 0.46 1.74
CA GLN A 52 2.01 0.81 1.92
C GLN A 52 1.47 0.30 3.26
N ALA A 53 1.73 -0.96 3.61
CA ALA A 53 1.31 -1.53 4.89
C ALA A 53 1.92 -0.79 6.10
N VAL A 54 3.20 -0.42 6.04
CA VAL A 54 3.86 0.36 7.10
C VAL A 54 3.26 1.76 7.21
N CYS A 55 3.01 2.42 6.09
CA CYS A 55 2.37 3.74 6.04
C CYS A 55 0.99 3.74 6.73
N CYS A 56 0.18 2.71 6.48
CA CYS A 56 -1.12 2.56 7.11
C CYS A 56 -1.05 2.08 8.58
N SER A 57 0.01 1.36 8.96
CA SER A 57 0.12 0.77 10.30
C SER A 57 0.65 1.73 11.35
N THR A 58 1.50 2.71 11.02
CA THR A 58 2.06 3.61 12.04
C THR A 58 1.03 4.63 12.53
N PRO A 59 0.78 4.74 13.85
CA PRO A 59 -0.22 5.64 14.41
C PRO A 59 0.17 7.13 14.31
N THR A 60 1.43 7.44 14.00
CA THR A 60 1.95 8.81 13.77
C THR A 60 1.56 9.30 12.37
N SER A 61 1.76 8.48 11.33
CA SER A 61 1.34 8.75 9.94
C SER A 61 -0.18 8.94 9.82
N ARG A 62 -0.97 8.06 10.43
CA ARG A 62 -2.44 8.19 10.43
C ARG A 62 -2.94 9.46 11.12
N ARG A 63 -2.25 9.94 12.15
CA ARG A 63 -2.59 11.18 12.86
C ARG A 63 -2.21 12.42 12.07
N GLU A 64 -1.03 12.45 11.45
CA GLU A 64 -0.61 13.56 10.59
C GLU A 64 -1.48 13.66 9.32
N ILE A 65 -1.77 12.54 8.65
CA ILE A 65 -2.66 12.51 7.47
C ILE A 65 -4.10 12.91 7.86
N GLY A 66 -4.59 12.51 9.03
CA GLY A 66 -5.92 12.91 9.52
C GLY A 66 -6.01 14.40 9.90
N TYR A 67 -4.91 14.99 10.37
CA TYR A 67 -4.83 16.42 10.69
C TYR A 67 -4.78 17.27 9.41
N ASP A 68 -4.04 16.82 8.40
CA ASP A 68 -3.90 17.49 7.10
C ASP A 68 -5.15 17.33 6.21
N LEU A 69 -5.92 16.25 6.39
CA LEU A 69 -7.24 16.05 5.75
C LEU A 69 -8.40 16.77 6.45
N GLY A 70 -8.13 17.62 7.44
CA GLY A 70 -9.17 18.47 8.04
C GLY A 70 -10.16 17.74 8.97
N PHE A 71 -9.84 16.52 9.44
CA PHE A 71 -10.57 15.89 10.55
C PHE A 71 -10.11 16.47 11.91
N GLY A 72 -9.95 17.78 11.96
CA GLY A 72 -9.93 18.53 13.20
C GLY A 72 -11.32 18.45 13.81
N ARG A 73 -11.46 17.59 14.83
CA ARG A 73 -12.57 17.53 15.80
C ARG A 73 -13.89 18.07 15.27
N ARG A 74 -14.72 17.19 14.74
CA ARG A 74 -16.15 17.42 14.77
C ARG A 74 -16.84 16.08 14.87
N GLU A 75 -16.99 15.61 16.11
CA GLU A 75 -18.10 14.73 16.47
C GLU A 75 -19.39 15.48 16.12
N VAL A 76 -19.82 15.36 14.87
CA VAL A 76 -21.15 15.76 14.45
C VAL A 76 -21.89 14.45 14.30
N THR A 77 -22.61 14.06 15.35
CA THR A 77 -23.58 12.97 15.29
C THR A 77 -24.45 13.18 14.07
N PHE A 78 -24.53 12.17 13.20
CA PHE A 78 -25.27 12.16 11.93
C PHE A 78 -26.70 12.75 12.03
N LEU A 79 -27.32 12.73 13.20
CA LEU A 79 -28.61 13.39 13.48
C LEU A 79 -28.62 14.92 13.31
N ALA A 80 -27.53 15.62 13.61
CA ALA A 80 -27.51 17.09 13.55
C ALA A 80 -27.53 17.62 12.11
N VAL A 81 -27.07 16.81 11.15
CA VAL A 81 -27.07 17.16 9.72
C VAL A 81 -28.47 17.02 9.11
N PHE A 82 -29.28 16.09 9.61
CA PHE A 82 -30.60 15.81 9.01
C PHE A 82 -31.68 16.85 9.35
N GLN A 83 -31.55 17.59 10.46
CA GLN A 83 -32.57 18.55 10.88
C GLN A 83 -32.51 19.91 10.16
N LYS A 84 -31.49 20.19 9.33
CA LYS A 84 -31.32 21.52 8.72
C LYS A 84 -32.03 21.70 7.36
N ASN A 85 -32.62 20.66 6.77
CA ASN A 85 -33.28 20.72 5.46
C ASN A 85 -34.81 20.53 5.49
N GLY A 86 -35.47 20.94 6.58
CA GLY A 86 -36.90 20.71 6.81
C GLY A 86 -37.81 21.94 6.89
N ARG A 87 -37.41 23.13 6.44
CA ARG A 87 -38.33 24.30 6.40
C ARG A 87 -38.20 25.13 5.12
N LYS A 88 -38.91 24.70 4.09
CA LYS A 88 -39.58 25.60 3.17
C LYS A 88 -41.06 25.24 3.13
N SER A 89 -41.91 26.07 3.71
CA SER A 89 -43.31 26.31 3.32
C SER A 89 -43.99 27.25 4.33
N VAL A 90 -45.00 27.98 3.82
CA VAL A 90 -45.87 29.00 4.45
C VAL A 90 -45.24 30.40 4.37
N GLY A 91 -45.68 31.27 3.44
CA GLY A 91 -47.01 31.94 3.42
C GLY A 91 -46.82 33.25 4.20
N ILE A 92 -46.91 34.44 3.62
CA ILE A 92 -48.07 35.14 3.03
C ILE A 92 -47.54 36.07 1.93
#